data_AF-A0A210R631-F1
#
_entry.id   AF-A0A210R631-F1
#
_cell.length_a   1.000
_cell.length_b   1.000
_cell.length_c   1.000
_cell.angle_alpha   90.00
_cell.angle_beta   90.00
_cell.angle_gamma   90.00
#
_symmetry.space_group_name_H-M   'P 1'
#
loop_
_entity.id
_entity.type
_entity.pdbx_description
1 polymer ?
#
loop_
_entity_poly.entity_id
_entity_poly.type
_entity_poly.pdbx_seq_one_letter_code
_entity_poly.pdbx_strand_id
1 'polypeptide(L)'
;MMFSRNNGDTCTNRRTLVTLCAVSFLSTFVFLYLHSSITVQTFAIEKELRGTVQNMAQWRDKIVDWVQMLENVTTKPRTRRHGQLYRNETNHSVLDNRTTTDSPVKVFTTPGILLTLFTTWPTRADKYTCHNNTVENWRTFKPNIRPMLFTNEDYLAREVTKKGWSSLPIRQEHFGIPVLKFMYTDAMKVSQSQFYAYANGDILFTSTLIKTLTAVVNSTVIPNDKPIMIVGRRTNVQDVSVSEANSLTNVSKAARKRGKLFSAWAEDYFVTTENYPWKDIPEVVIGRRAYDNWLVLNARKHNHTTIDATLTLLALHQTTKAGNHEGHKATHSEYNHSLLSRLYKRLNYAAGLTSCAEYLTRYDNAMNIKVERRIKTC
;
A
#
# COMPACT_ATOMS: atom_id res chain seq x y z
N MET A 1 -59.71 11.75 -82.84
CA MET A 1 -59.17 13.06 -82.42
C MET A 1 -59.13 13.08 -80.91
N MET A 2 -58.12 13.52 -80.17
CA MET A 2 -56.76 13.98 -80.42
C MET A 2 -56.08 13.93 -79.03
N PHE A 3 -54.78 13.68 -78.98
CA PHE A 3 -53.98 13.60 -77.76
C PHE A 3 -53.98 14.92 -76.96
N SER A 4 -53.87 14.82 -75.63
CA SER A 4 -52.90 15.66 -74.90
C SER A 4 -52.43 14.96 -73.63
N ARG A 5 -51.17 14.50 -73.67
CA ARG A 5 -50.38 14.09 -72.51
C ARG A 5 -49.82 15.36 -71.87
N ASN A 6 -50.14 15.62 -70.61
CA ASN A 6 -49.36 16.56 -69.79
C ASN A 6 -48.13 15.82 -69.26
N ASN A 7 -46.97 16.14 -69.84
CA ASN A 7 -45.67 15.72 -69.35
C ASN A 7 -45.37 16.43 -68.02
N GLY A 8 -45.00 15.64 -67.01
CA GLY A 8 -44.44 16.15 -65.77
C GLY A 8 -43.01 16.64 -65.99
N ASP A 9 -42.80 17.93 -65.82
CA ASP A 9 -41.47 18.52 -65.67
C ASP A 9 -41.00 18.38 -64.23
N THR A 10 -40.27 17.31 -63.92
CA THR A 10 -39.38 17.24 -62.76
C THR A 10 -38.00 16.79 -63.21
N CYS A 11 -37.37 17.59 -64.07
CA CYS A 11 -35.95 17.46 -64.38
C CYS A 11 -35.15 18.23 -63.33
N THR A 12 -35.06 17.69 -62.11
CA THR A 12 -34.06 18.14 -61.13
C THR A 12 -32.69 17.84 -61.72
N ASN A 13 -32.02 18.90 -62.21
CA ASN A 13 -30.74 18.80 -62.88
C ASN A 13 -29.77 17.98 -62.03
N ARG A 14 -29.30 16.83 -62.54
CA ARG A 14 -28.38 15.91 -61.85
C ARG A 14 -27.17 16.64 -61.25
N ARG A 15 -26.76 17.74 -61.86
CA ARG A 15 -25.73 18.65 -61.37
C ARG A 15 -26.10 19.32 -60.04
N THR A 16 -27.34 19.82 -59.92
CA THR A 16 -27.86 20.42 -58.68
C THR A 16 -27.91 19.41 -57.54
N LEU A 17 -28.35 18.18 -57.80
CA LEU A 17 -28.38 17.13 -56.79
C LEU A 17 -26.96 16.76 -56.31
N VAL A 18 -26.00 16.62 -57.23
CA VAL A 18 -24.60 16.35 -56.89
C VAL A 18 -23.99 17.51 -56.08
N THR A 19 -24.28 18.76 -56.44
CA THR A 19 -23.81 19.93 -55.69
C THR A 19 -24.40 19.97 -54.27
N LEU A 20 -25.70 19.69 -54.10
CA LEU A 20 -26.33 19.64 -52.78
C LEU A 20 -25.75 18.53 -51.89
N CYS A 21 -25.49 17.34 -52.46
CA CYS A 21 -24.83 16.26 -51.73
C CYS A 21 -23.40 16.63 -51.32
N ALA A 22 -22.63 17.27 -52.20
CA ALA A 22 -21.26 17.70 -51.89
C ALA A 22 -21.22 18.76 -50.76
N VAL A 23 -22.13 19.73 -50.78
CA VAL A 23 -22.26 20.76 -49.72
C VAL A 23 -22.69 20.13 -48.39
N SER A 24 -23.61 19.16 -48.42
CA SER A 24 -24.07 18.44 -47.22
C SER A 24 -22.95 17.60 -46.60
N PHE A 25 -22.12 16.97 -47.43
CA PHE A 25 -20.97 16.21 -46.96
C PHE A 25 -19.89 17.11 -46.35
N LEU A 26 -19.58 18.23 -47.01
CA LEU A 26 -18.57 19.18 -46.53
C LEU A 26 -18.99 19.84 -45.20
N SER A 27 -20.26 20.23 -45.07
CA SER A 27 -20.80 20.80 -43.82
C SER A 27 -20.78 19.80 -42.66
N THR A 28 -21.09 18.52 -42.93
CA THR A 28 -20.99 17.45 -41.93
C THR A 28 -19.55 17.25 -41.47
N PHE A 29 -18.59 17.26 -42.41
CA PHE A 29 -17.17 17.10 -42.08
C PHE A 29 -16.64 18.26 -41.23
N VAL A 30 -17.00 19.50 -41.59
CA VAL A 30 -16.63 20.70 -40.81
C VAL A 30 -17.25 20.64 -39.41
N PHE A 31 -18.51 20.22 -39.29
CA PHE A 31 -19.16 20.04 -37.98
C PHE A 31 -18.43 19.01 -37.12
N LEU A 32 -18.07 17.84 -37.67
CA LEU A 32 -17.34 16.80 -36.94
C LEU A 32 -15.94 17.25 -36.52
N TYR A 33 -15.23 17.99 -37.37
CA TYR A 33 -13.92 18.52 -37.06
C TYR A 33 -13.99 19.56 -35.93
N LEU A 34 -14.92 20.52 -36.02
CA LEU A 34 -15.13 21.53 -34.98
C LEU A 34 -15.57 20.90 -33.66
N HIS A 35 -16.51 19.96 -33.68
CA HIS A 35 -16.96 19.24 -32.49
C HIS A 35 -15.83 18.44 -31.85
N SER A 36 -15.02 17.73 -32.64
CA SER A 36 -13.84 17.00 -32.16
C SER A 36 -12.81 17.93 -31.52
N SER A 37 -12.49 19.05 -32.18
CA SER A 37 -11.54 20.04 -31.67
C SER A 37 -12.01 20.66 -30.34
N ILE A 38 -13.29 21.04 -30.25
CA ILE A 38 -13.91 21.55 -29.02
C ILE A 38 -13.86 20.48 -27.92
N THR A 39 -14.15 19.21 -28.24
CA THR A 39 -14.11 18.11 -27.27
C THR A 39 -12.69 17.86 -26.74
N VAL A 40 -11.68 17.94 -27.60
CA VAL A 40 -10.26 17.78 -27.19
C VAL A 40 -9.82 18.95 -26.31
N GLN A 41 -10.19 20.18 -26.66
CA GLN A 41 -9.86 21.36 -25.86
C GLN A 41 -10.56 21.36 -24.50
N THR A 42 -11.86 21.01 -24.47
CA THR A 42 -12.62 20.90 -23.21
C THR A 42 -12.05 19.81 -22.30
N PHE A 43 -11.64 18.66 -22.84
CA PHE A 43 -10.95 17.61 -22.07
C PHE A 43 -9.61 18.07 -21.51
N ALA A 44 -8.82 18.82 -22.29
CA ALA A 44 -7.55 19.38 -21.84
C ALA A 44 -7.74 20.40 -20.71
N ILE A 45 -8.73 21.30 -20.85
CA ILE A 45 -9.11 22.29 -19.83
C ILE A 45 -9.63 21.60 -18.57
N GLU A 46 -10.48 20.57 -18.71
CA GLU A 46 -11.00 19.80 -17.57
C GLU A 46 -9.87 19.10 -16.81
N LYS A 47 -8.88 18.53 -17.53
CA LYS A 47 -7.71 17.90 -16.92
C LYS A 47 -6.86 18.91 -16.14
N GLU A 48 -6.64 20.10 -16.70
CA GLU A 48 -5.87 21.17 -16.04
C GLU A 48 -6.61 21.75 -14.83
N LEU A 49 -7.94 21.94 -14.94
CA LEU A 49 -8.80 22.36 -13.84
C LEU A 49 -8.83 21.31 -12.72
N ARG A 50 -8.99 20.02 -13.04
CA ARG A 50 -8.93 18.93 -12.05
C ARG A 50 -7.56 18.86 -11.38
N GLY A 51 -6.47 19.04 -12.13
CA GLY A 51 -5.11 19.12 -11.57
C GLY A 51 -4.96 20.31 -10.62
N THR A 52 -5.46 21.49 -11.00
CA THR A 52 -5.44 22.70 -10.17
C THR A 52 -6.27 22.54 -8.91
N VAL A 53 -7.48 21.99 -9.01
CA VAL A 53 -8.36 21.71 -7.86
C VAL A 53 -7.74 20.67 -6.92
N GLN A 54 -7.10 19.62 -7.46
CA GLN A 54 -6.36 18.65 -6.64
C GLN A 54 -5.17 19.29 -5.92
N ASN A 55 -4.42 20.17 -6.58
CA ASN A 55 -3.33 20.92 -5.97
C ASN A 55 -3.84 21.86 -4.85
N MET A 56 -4.97 22.53 -5.06
CA MET A 56 -5.62 23.36 -4.04
C MET A 56 -6.13 22.54 -2.85
N ALA A 57 -6.71 21.36 -3.09
CA ALA A 57 -7.15 20.46 -2.03
C ALA A 57 -5.97 19.93 -1.21
N GLN A 58 -4.87 19.54 -1.87
CA GLN A 58 -3.63 19.15 -1.19
C GLN A 58 -3.04 20.30 -0.35
N TRP A 59 -3.13 21.54 -0.83
CA TRP A 59 -2.74 22.72 -0.08
C TRP A 59 -3.64 22.97 1.13
N ARG A 60 -4.96 22.85 0.97
CA ARG A 60 -5.93 22.97 2.07
C ARG A 60 -5.66 21.95 3.17
N ASP A 61 -5.47 20.69 2.80
CA ASP A 61 -5.27 19.61 3.77
C ASP A 61 -3.94 19.80 4.54
N LYS A 62 -2.87 20.28 3.87
CA LYS A 62 -1.63 20.69 4.54
C LYS A 62 -1.83 21.85 5.54
N ILE A 63 -2.67 22.82 5.21
CA ILE A 63 -2.98 23.94 6.12
C ILE A 63 -3.76 23.45 7.33
N VAL A 64 -4.73 22.55 7.13
CA VAL A 64 -5.50 21.94 8.24
C VAL A 64 -4.59 21.16 9.18
N ASP A 65 -3.68 20.35 8.63
CA ASP A 65 -2.68 19.62 9.43
C ASP A 65 -1.76 20.57 10.21
N TRP A 66 -1.35 21.69 9.60
CA TRP A 66 -0.55 22.73 10.25
C TRP A 66 -1.31 23.45 11.38
N VAL A 67 -2.58 23.78 11.16
CA VAL A 67 -3.44 24.43 12.17
C VAL A 67 -3.65 23.49 13.36
N GLN A 68 -3.98 22.22 13.12
CA GLN A 68 -4.10 21.21 14.18
C GLN A 68 -2.78 21.00 14.92
N MET A 69 -1.64 21.10 14.24
CA MET A 69 -0.32 21.05 14.88
C MET A 69 -0.10 22.25 15.81
N LEU A 70 -0.47 23.46 15.39
CA LEU A 70 -0.29 24.70 16.17
C LEU A 70 -1.25 24.79 17.37
N GLU A 71 -2.48 24.31 17.23
CA GLU A 71 -3.46 24.20 18.33
C GLU A 71 -3.01 23.22 19.42
N ASN A 72 -2.29 22.16 19.04
CA ASN A 72 -1.71 21.21 19.98
C ASN A 72 -0.41 21.72 20.66
N VAL A 73 0.26 22.73 20.07
CA VAL A 73 1.44 23.38 20.69
C VAL A 73 1.03 24.46 21.70
N THR A 74 -0.12 25.10 21.51
CA THR A 74 -0.61 26.20 22.35
C THR A 74 -1.29 25.75 23.65
N THR A 75 -1.51 24.45 23.85
CA THR A 75 -2.24 23.89 25.01
C THR A 75 -1.36 23.25 26.10
N LYS A 76 -0.03 23.47 26.12
CA LYS A 76 0.85 23.02 27.22
C LYS A 76 1.29 24.17 28.15
N PRO A 77 1.23 24.01 29.49
CA PRO A 77 1.72 25.03 30.41
C PRO A 77 3.26 25.13 30.37
N ARG A 78 3.74 26.37 30.36
CA ARG A 78 5.17 26.74 30.38
C ARG A 78 5.86 26.25 31.66
N THR A 79 6.88 25.41 31.51
CA THR A 79 8.00 25.36 32.45
C THR A 79 9.31 25.62 31.70
N ARG A 80 9.95 26.74 32.03
CA ARG A 80 11.28 27.16 31.54
C ARG A 80 12.35 26.16 32.00
N ARG A 81 13.29 25.82 31.10
CA ARG A 81 14.74 25.90 31.37
C ARG A 81 15.54 25.88 30.08
N HIS A 82 16.57 26.72 30.07
CA HIS A 82 17.55 26.96 29.00
C HIS A 82 18.43 25.74 28.70
N GLY A 83 19.01 25.71 27.49
CA GLY A 83 20.27 25.00 27.25
C GLY A 83 20.50 24.53 25.81
N GLN A 84 21.02 25.44 24.97
CA GLN A 84 22.05 25.22 23.95
C GLN A 84 21.93 24.15 22.84
N LEU A 85 21.87 24.68 21.60
CA LEU A 85 22.73 24.41 20.44
C LEU A 85 23.13 22.95 20.14
N TYR A 86 22.80 22.44 18.95
CA TYR A 86 23.75 22.21 17.86
C TYR A 86 23.03 21.88 16.54
N ARG A 87 23.70 22.26 15.46
CA ARG A 87 23.24 22.38 14.07
C ARG A 87 23.97 21.32 13.23
N ASN A 88 23.27 20.82 12.21
CA ASN A 88 23.75 20.09 11.03
C ASN A 88 24.28 18.66 11.23
N GLU A 89 23.61 17.70 10.57
CA GLU A 89 24.30 16.54 9.99
C GLU A 89 23.97 16.46 8.49
N THR A 90 25.06 16.51 7.73
CA THR A 90 25.19 16.44 6.28
C THR A 90 25.17 15.00 5.79
N ASN A 91 24.70 14.86 4.55
CA ASN A 91 24.89 13.72 3.67
C ASN A 91 26.30 13.13 3.74
N HIS A 92 26.41 11.82 3.96
CA HIS A 92 27.59 11.07 3.55
C HIS A 92 27.20 9.78 2.83
N SER A 93 27.41 9.82 1.52
CA SER A 93 27.59 8.67 0.64
C SER A 93 29.08 8.33 0.59
N VAL A 94 29.49 7.13 0.99
CA VAL A 94 30.77 6.54 0.59
C VAL A 94 30.61 5.02 0.44
N LEU A 95 31.04 4.56 -0.75
CA LEU A 95 31.22 3.16 -1.16
C LEU A 95 32.45 2.56 -0.47
N ASP A 96 32.45 1.26 -0.18
CA ASP A 96 33.59 0.46 -0.63
C ASP A 96 33.26 -1.04 -0.81
N ASN A 97 33.90 -1.61 -1.83
CA ASN A 97 33.93 -3.02 -2.19
C ASN A 97 34.99 -3.73 -1.35
N ARG A 98 34.62 -4.80 -0.64
CA ARG A 98 35.56 -5.87 -0.30
C ARG A 98 34.83 -7.19 -0.03
N THR A 99 35.24 -8.19 -0.81
CA THR A 99 34.98 -9.61 -0.65
C THR A 99 35.68 -10.12 0.61
N THR A 100 34.92 -10.72 1.53
CA THR A 100 35.47 -11.52 2.63
C THR A 100 34.72 -12.83 2.76
N THR A 101 35.51 -13.89 2.81
CA THR A 101 35.21 -15.31 2.87
C THR A 101 34.45 -15.72 4.14
N ASP A 102 33.33 -16.43 3.96
CA ASP A 102 32.47 -16.95 5.02
C ASP A 102 33.15 -18.10 5.80
N SER A 103 33.16 -17.98 7.13
CA SER A 103 33.36 -19.09 8.05
C SER A 103 32.00 -19.67 8.44
N PRO A 104 31.87 -20.99 8.68
CA PRO A 104 30.58 -21.66 8.73
C PRO A 104 29.79 -21.28 9.98
N VAL A 105 28.67 -20.58 9.77
CA VAL A 105 27.65 -20.33 10.80
C VAL A 105 27.01 -21.66 11.19
N LYS A 106 26.92 -21.93 12.50
CA LYS A 106 26.20 -23.07 13.07
C LYS A 106 24.76 -23.10 12.56
N VAL A 107 24.43 -24.14 11.81
CA VAL A 107 23.10 -24.42 11.27
C VAL A 107 22.18 -24.87 12.41
N PHE A 108 21.19 -24.04 12.76
CA PHE A 108 20.07 -24.48 13.57
C PHE A 108 18.97 -25.05 12.67
N THR A 109 18.58 -26.28 12.97
CA THR A 109 17.55 -27.06 12.29
C THR A 109 16.16 -26.61 12.70
N THR A 110 15.50 -25.82 11.86
CA THR A 110 14.09 -26.07 11.57
C THR A 110 13.88 -25.82 10.07
N PRO A 111 13.65 -26.85 9.24
CA PRO A 111 13.36 -26.66 7.83
C PRO A 111 11.90 -26.17 7.68
N GLY A 112 11.63 -24.95 8.14
CA GLY A 112 10.33 -24.31 8.10
C GLY A 112 10.32 -23.10 7.17
N ILE A 113 9.14 -22.77 6.64
CA ILE A 113 8.92 -21.54 5.88
C ILE A 113 9.04 -20.36 6.85
N LEU A 114 9.85 -19.35 6.49
CA LEU A 114 10.08 -18.19 7.35
C LEU A 114 8.80 -17.36 7.51
N LEU A 115 8.05 -17.16 6.42
CA LEU A 115 6.86 -16.31 6.43
C LEU A 115 5.76 -16.86 5.53
N THR A 116 4.55 -17.00 6.07
CA THR A 116 3.34 -17.01 5.25
C THR A 116 2.85 -15.57 5.09
N LEU A 117 2.95 -15.03 3.88
CA LEU A 117 2.62 -13.64 3.56
C LEU A 117 1.34 -13.62 2.73
N PHE A 118 0.29 -13.01 3.25
CA PHE A 118 -1.01 -13.00 2.61
C PHE A 118 -1.62 -11.61 2.49
N THR A 119 -2.60 -11.54 1.61
CA THR A 119 -3.24 -10.29 1.18
C THR A 119 -4.56 -10.63 0.50
N THR A 120 -5.28 -9.61 0.05
CA THR A 120 -6.54 -9.74 -0.68
C THR A 120 -6.84 -8.47 -1.45
N TRP A 121 -7.55 -8.62 -2.55
CA TRP A 121 -8.11 -7.53 -3.35
C TRP A 121 -9.19 -8.09 -4.29
N PRO A 122 -10.19 -7.28 -4.66
CA PRO A 122 -11.08 -7.62 -5.77
C PRO A 122 -10.40 -7.39 -7.13
N THR A 123 -10.93 -8.01 -8.18
CA THR A 123 -10.51 -7.68 -9.55
C THR A 123 -10.88 -6.25 -9.89
N ARG A 124 -9.88 -5.44 -10.25
CA ARG A 124 -10.09 -4.08 -10.74
C ARG A 124 -9.11 -3.69 -11.84
N ALA A 125 -9.62 -3.17 -12.95
CA ALA A 125 -8.80 -2.79 -14.09
C ALA A 125 -7.79 -1.68 -13.75
N ASP A 126 -8.18 -0.71 -12.92
CA ASP A 126 -7.33 0.41 -12.50
C ASP A 126 -6.18 0.02 -11.56
N LYS A 127 -6.28 -1.15 -10.92
CA LYS A 127 -5.26 -1.70 -10.01
C LYS A 127 -4.53 -2.93 -10.58
N TYR A 128 -4.91 -3.41 -11.76
CA TYR A 128 -4.38 -4.65 -12.35
C TYR A 128 -2.85 -4.67 -12.39
N THR A 129 -2.22 -3.62 -12.93
CA THR A 129 -0.75 -3.54 -13.01
C THR A 129 -0.11 -3.59 -11.63
N CYS A 130 -0.69 -2.89 -10.66
CA CYS A 130 -0.17 -2.82 -9.29
C CYS A 130 -0.25 -4.17 -8.58
N HIS A 131 -1.39 -4.88 -8.67
CA HIS A 131 -1.53 -6.20 -8.07
C HIS A 131 -0.68 -7.24 -8.81
N ASN A 132 -0.57 -7.17 -10.13
CA ASN A 132 0.29 -8.07 -10.90
C ASN A 132 1.77 -7.88 -10.53
N ASN A 133 2.22 -6.63 -10.34
CA ASN A 133 3.55 -6.32 -9.82
C ASN A 133 3.79 -6.97 -8.46
N THR A 134 2.81 -6.93 -7.55
CA THR A 134 2.89 -7.58 -6.24
C THR A 134 3.00 -9.11 -6.38
N VAL A 135 2.20 -9.71 -7.25
CA VAL A 135 2.25 -11.16 -7.52
C VAL A 135 3.62 -11.60 -8.02
N GLU A 136 4.18 -10.87 -8.98
CA GLU A 136 5.53 -11.11 -9.51
C GLU A 136 6.64 -10.83 -8.49
N ASN A 137 6.48 -9.82 -7.63
CA ASN A 137 7.47 -9.51 -6.60
C ASN A 137 7.51 -10.59 -5.53
N TRP A 138 6.38 -10.97 -4.92
CA TRP A 138 6.42 -11.87 -3.77
C TRP A 138 6.77 -13.31 -4.16
N ARG A 139 6.47 -13.73 -5.41
CA ARG A 139 6.87 -15.07 -5.87
C ARG A 139 8.38 -15.28 -5.85
N THR A 140 9.19 -14.22 -5.94
CA THR A 140 10.66 -14.31 -5.95
C THR A 140 11.26 -14.72 -4.61
N PHE A 141 10.48 -14.65 -3.52
CA PHE A 141 10.95 -14.97 -2.17
C PHE A 141 10.78 -16.44 -1.78
N LYS A 142 10.28 -17.28 -2.69
CA LYS A 142 10.25 -18.72 -2.49
C LYS A 142 11.69 -19.29 -2.43
N PRO A 143 11.95 -20.31 -1.60
CA PRO A 143 10.98 -21.02 -0.73
C PRO A 143 10.79 -20.37 0.65
N ASN A 144 11.53 -19.32 1.00
CA ASN A 144 11.49 -18.72 2.34
C ASN A 144 10.13 -18.10 2.69
N ILE A 145 9.42 -17.59 1.69
CA ILE A 145 8.08 -16.99 1.86
C ILE A 145 7.06 -17.78 1.04
N ARG A 146 5.92 -18.07 1.68
CA ARG A 146 4.72 -18.61 1.02
C ARG A 146 3.73 -17.47 0.78
N PRO A 147 3.64 -16.93 -0.45
CA PRO A 147 2.66 -15.90 -0.74
C PRO A 147 1.27 -16.51 -0.94
N MET A 148 0.23 -15.83 -0.45
CA MET A 148 -1.15 -16.30 -0.46
C MET A 148 -2.15 -15.19 -0.75
N LEU A 149 -3.14 -15.46 -1.59
CA LEU A 149 -4.26 -14.55 -1.85
C LEU A 149 -5.56 -15.09 -1.25
N PHE A 150 -6.20 -14.28 -0.41
CA PHE A 150 -7.59 -14.53 -0.02
C PHE A 150 -8.53 -13.92 -1.07
N THR A 151 -9.36 -14.74 -1.69
CA THR A 151 -10.35 -14.29 -2.68
C THR A 151 -11.48 -15.30 -2.85
N ASN A 152 -12.69 -14.80 -3.12
CA ASN A 152 -13.83 -15.63 -3.54
C ASN A 152 -14.00 -15.60 -5.08
N GLU A 153 -13.08 -14.98 -5.82
CA GLU A 153 -13.10 -14.94 -7.28
C GLU A 153 -12.24 -16.07 -7.86
N ASP A 154 -12.88 -17.06 -8.48
CA ASP A 154 -12.21 -18.22 -9.09
C ASP A 154 -11.13 -17.83 -10.10
N TYR A 155 -11.37 -16.77 -10.88
CA TYR A 155 -10.41 -16.28 -11.85
C TYR A 155 -9.12 -15.81 -11.17
N LEU A 156 -9.21 -14.95 -10.15
CA LEU A 156 -8.04 -14.48 -9.40
C LEU A 156 -7.31 -15.62 -8.71
N ALA A 157 -8.04 -16.53 -8.06
CA ALA A 157 -7.47 -17.69 -7.40
C ALA A 157 -6.63 -18.53 -8.37
N ARG A 158 -7.15 -18.80 -9.58
CA ARG A 158 -6.41 -19.52 -10.63
C ARG A 158 -5.18 -18.75 -11.11
N GLU A 159 -5.30 -17.45 -11.35
CA GLU A 159 -4.19 -16.64 -11.89
C GLU A 159 -3.00 -16.57 -10.93
N VAL A 160 -3.23 -16.36 -9.63
CA VAL A 160 -2.13 -16.36 -8.65
C VAL A 160 -1.57 -17.76 -8.41
N THR A 161 -2.41 -18.79 -8.45
CA THR A 161 -1.97 -20.20 -8.27
C THR A 161 -1.04 -20.64 -9.40
N LYS A 162 -1.32 -20.28 -10.66
CA LYS A 162 -0.41 -20.50 -11.80
C LYS A 162 0.97 -19.86 -11.59
N LYS A 163 1.03 -18.77 -10.84
CA LYS A 163 2.27 -18.05 -10.48
C LYS A 163 2.89 -18.56 -9.16
N GLY A 164 2.37 -19.66 -8.64
CA GLY A 164 2.88 -20.34 -7.46
C GLY A 164 2.39 -19.76 -6.13
N TRP A 165 1.45 -18.83 -6.11
CA TRP A 165 0.83 -18.45 -4.84
C TRP A 165 -0.14 -19.52 -4.35
N SER A 166 -0.41 -19.56 -3.05
CA SER A 166 -1.58 -20.26 -2.54
C SER A 166 -2.81 -19.35 -2.62
N SER A 167 -4.01 -19.92 -2.62
CA SER A 167 -5.24 -19.15 -2.51
C SER A 167 -6.20 -19.80 -1.52
N LEU A 168 -6.88 -18.97 -0.72
CA LEU A 168 -7.91 -19.39 0.22
C LEU A 168 -9.18 -18.52 0.02
N PRO A 169 -10.37 -19.06 0.29
CA PRO A 169 -11.59 -18.26 0.25
C PRO A 169 -11.66 -17.26 1.41
N ILE A 170 -12.33 -16.13 1.19
CA ILE A 170 -12.71 -15.20 2.24
C ILE A 170 -13.95 -15.78 2.93
N ARG A 171 -13.76 -16.35 4.13
CA ARG A 171 -14.86 -16.99 4.88
C ARG A 171 -15.78 -16.00 5.61
N GLN A 172 -15.27 -14.82 5.94
CA GLN A 172 -15.94 -13.85 6.81
C GLN A 172 -15.62 -12.43 6.35
N GLU A 173 -16.67 -11.64 6.20
CA GLU A 173 -16.63 -10.29 5.69
C GLU A 173 -17.71 -9.43 6.34
N HIS A 174 -17.47 -8.13 6.43
CA HIS A 174 -18.51 -7.13 6.72
C HIS A 174 -18.60 -6.18 5.53
N PHE A 175 -19.79 -6.00 4.97
CA PHE A 175 -20.04 -5.16 3.79
C PHE A 175 -19.22 -5.57 2.55
N GLY A 176 -18.98 -6.87 2.36
CA GLY A 176 -18.13 -7.38 1.28
C GLY A 176 -16.63 -7.11 1.46
N ILE A 177 -16.20 -6.75 2.68
CA ILE A 177 -14.82 -6.46 3.02
C ILE A 177 -14.29 -7.54 3.98
N PRO A 178 -13.19 -8.22 3.66
CA PRO A 178 -12.61 -9.26 4.51
C PRO A 178 -12.32 -8.80 5.92
N VAL A 179 -12.66 -9.65 6.90
CA VAL A 179 -12.31 -9.45 8.30
C VAL A 179 -10.91 -10.00 8.56
N LEU A 180 -10.02 -9.16 9.07
CA LEU A 180 -8.57 -9.43 9.14
C LEU A 180 -8.23 -10.68 9.97
N LYS A 181 -8.84 -10.82 11.16
CA LYS A 181 -8.49 -11.91 12.09
C LYS A 181 -8.71 -13.29 11.46
N PHE A 182 -9.74 -13.45 10.64
CA PHE A 182 -10.05 -14.74 10.04
C PHE A 182 -9.03 -15.14 8.98
N MET A 183 -8.50 -14.18 8.21
CA MET A 183 -7.39 -14.43 7.28
C MET A 183 -6.15 -14.96 8.01
N TYR A 184 -5.78 -14.39 9.16
CA TYR A 184 -4.69 -14.92 9.98
C TYR A 184 -4.98 -16.34 10.45
N THR A 185 -6.13 -16.57 11.07
CA THR A 185 -6.47 -17.90 11.62
C THR A 185 -6.56 -18.98 10.54
N ASP A 186 -6.94 -18.61 9.31
CA ASP A 186 -7.04 -19.56 8.20
C ASP A 186 -5.69 -19.84 7.56
N ALA A 187 -4.85 -18.82 7.40
CA ALA A 187 -3.46 -19.01 6.98
C ALA A 187 -2.72 -19.93 7.95
N MET A 188 -2.85 -19.69 9.27
CA MET A 188 -2.23 -20.50 10.33
C MET A 188 -2.68 -21.97 10.32
N LYS A 189 -3.93 -22.27 9.93
CA LYS A 189 -4.42 -23.66 9.85
C LYS A 189 -3.80 -24.46 8.71
N VAL A 190 -3.42 -23.79 7.61
CA VAL A 190 -2.97 -24.47 6.38
C VAL A 190 -1.47 -24.33 6.13
N SER A 191 -0.77 -23.53 6.94
CA SER A 191 0.68 -23.38 6.85
C SER A 191 1.32 -23.40 8.22
N GLN A 192 2.48 -24.06 8.31
CA GLN A 192 3.39 -23.98 9.44
C GLN A 192 4.54 -23.04 9.02
N SER A 193 4.59 -21.86 9.61
CA SER A 193 5.60 -20.84 9.31
C SER A 193 6.05 -20.16 10.59
N GLN A 194 7.30 -19.70 10.60
CA GLN A 194 7.83 -18.95 11.76
C GLN A 194 7.03 -17.66 12.01
N PHE A 195 6.61 -17.01 10.93
CA PHE A 195 5.77 -15.83 10.96
C PHE A 195 4.58 -15.93 9.99
N TYR A 196 3.58 -15.11 10.28
CA TYR A 196 2.39 -14.89 9.45
C TYR A 196 2.22 -13.39 9.26
N ALA A 197 1.90 -12.94 8.06
CA ALA A 197 1.69 -11.52 7.83
C ALA A 197 0.57 -11.22 6.84
N TYR A 198 -0.23 -10.22 7.20
CA TYR A 198 -1.01 -9.46 6.25
C TYR A 198 -0.16 -8.30 5.72
N ALA A 199 -0.21 -8.07 4.41
CA ALA A 199 0.22 -6.80 3.81
C ALA A 199 -0.78 -6.33 2.75
N ASN A 200 -0.90 -5.01 2.57
CA ASN A 200 -1.71 -4.44 1.50
C ASN A 200 -1.20 -4.91 0.12
N GLY A 201 -2.14 -5.10 -0.81
CA GLY A 201 -1.88 -5.71 -2.12
C GLY A 201 -1.04 -4.86 -3.09
N ASP A 202 -0.66 -3.66 -2.69
CA ASP A 202 0.14 -2.70 -3.44
C ASP A 202 1.55 -2.51 -2.85
N ILE A 203 1.94 -3.32 -1.85
CA ILE A 203 3.26 -3.31 -1.23
C ILE A 203 4.23 -4.27 -1.94
N LEU A 204 5.38 -3.74 -2.37
CA LEU A 204 6.52 -4.50 -2.86
C LEU A 204 7.60 -4.58 -1.77
N PHE A 205 8.23 -5.75 -1.64
CA PHE A 205 9.33 -5.96 -0.72
C PHE A 205 10.64 -6.21 -1.48
N THR A 206 11.74 -6.26 -0.73
CA THR A 206 13.06 -6.69 -1.22
C THR A 206 13.64 -7.77 -0.32
N SER A 207 14.86 -8.23 -0.60
CA SER A 207 15.55 -9.20 0.26
C SER A 207 15.72 -8.72 1.71
N THR A 208 15.53 -7.43 1.96
CA THR A 208 15.43 -6.83 3.29
C THR A 208 14.34 -7.44 4.18
N LEU A 209 13.23 -7.94 3.61
CA LEU A 209 12.17 -8.62 4.36
C LEU A 209 12.72 -9.89 5.03
N ILE A 210 13.31 -10.79 4.25
CA ILE A 210 13.89 -12.04 4.76
C ILE A 210 15.02 -11.72 5.75
N LYS A 211 15.96 -10.84 5.38
CA LYS A 211 17.09 -10.48 6.25
C LYS A 211 16.63 -9.92 7.60
N THR A 212 15.62 -9.07 7.61
CA THR A 212 15.07 -8.47 8.85
C THR A 212 14.41 -9.52 9.71
N LEU A 213 13.55 -10.38 9.12
CA LEU A 213 12.86 -11.43 9.87
C LEU A 213 13.83 -12.48 10.42
N THR A 214 14.85 -12.87 9.66
CA THR A 214 15.91 -13.77 10.15
C THR A 214 16.67 -13.15 11.32
N ALA A 215 16.98 -11.86 11.29
CA ALA A 215 17.64 -11.18 12.40
C ALA A 215 16.75 -11.09 13.65
N VAL A 216 15.44 -10.95 13.47
CA VAL A 216 14.46 -11.01 14.57
C VAL A 216 14.44 -12.39 15.22
N VAL A 217 14.38 -13.47 14.42
CA VAL A 217 14.42 -14.86 14.92
C VAL A 217 15.71 -15.15 15.69
N ASN A 218 16.84 -14.65 15.19
CA ASN A 218 18.15 -14.91 15.79
C ASN A 218 18.49 -13.94 16.94
N SER A 219 17.60 -13.02 17.28
CA SER A 219 17.84 -12.03 18.32
C SER A 219 17.76 -12.66 19.70
N THR A 220 18.78 -12.43 20.53
CA THR A 220 18.78 -12.81 21.95
C THR A 220 18.15 -11.76 22.86
N VAL A 221 17.76 -10.60 22.30
CA VAL A 221 17.24 -9.44 23.05
C VAL A 221 15.70 -9.46 23.12
N ILE A 222 15.06 -10.23 22.25
CA ILE A 222 13.61 -10.41 22.23
C ILE A 222 13.24 -11.56 23.19
N PRO A 223 12.23 -11.40 24.06
CA PRO A 223 11.71 -12.50 24.85
C PRO A 223 11.07 -13.58 23.97
N ASN A 224 11.51 -14.83 24.13
CA ASN A 224 11.03 -15.97 23.32
C ASN A 224 9.61 -16.44 23.70
N ASP A 225 9.07 -16.00 24.84
CA ASP A 225 7.78 -16.42 25.39
C ASP A 225 6.62 -15.51 25.00
N LYS A 226 6.90 -14.31 24.47
CA LYS A 226 5.88 -13.32 24.14
C LYS A 226 5.44 -13.39 22.68
N PRO A 227 4.15 -13.17 22.36
CA PRO A 227 3.73 -12.86 21.01
C PRO A 227 4.49 -11.67 20.43
N ILE A 228 4.85 -11.75 19.15
CA ILE A 228 5.57 -10.68 18.45
C ILE A 228 4.64 -10.03 17.42
N MET A 229 4.69 -8.70 17.32
CA MET A 229 4.13 -7.91 16.23
C MET A 229 5.22 -7.01 15.65
N ILE A 230 5.53 -7.20 14.37
CA ILE A 230 6.51 -6.43 13.60
C ILE A 230 5.75 -5.57 12.60
N VAL A 231 6.01 -4.27 12.63
CA VAL A 231 5.39 -3.27 11.77
C VAL A 231 6.47 -2.33 11.24
N GLY A 232 6.13 -1.47 10.30
CA GLY A 232 7.02 -0.41 9.87
C GLY A 232 6.38 0.49 8.83
N ARG A 233 7.09 1.57 8.52
CA ARG A 233 6.61 2.60 7.61
C ARG A 233 6.82 2.17 6.16
N ARG A 234 5.84 2.45 5.31
CA ARG A 234 5.98 2.31 3.87
C ARG A 234 6.77 3.46 3.24
N THR A 235 7.38 3.20 2.09
CA THR A 235 7.98 4.21 1.20
C THR A 235 7.10 4.37 -0.04
N ASN A 236 6.46 5.53 -0.19
CA ASN A 236 5.58 5.81 -1.32
C ASN A 236 6.40 6.11 -2.57
N VAL A 237 6.07 5.42 -3.66
CA VAL A 237 6.71 5.59 -4.97
C VAL A 237 5.61 5.69 -6.03
N GLN A 238 5.55 6.79 -6.77
CA GLN A 238 4.58 6.97 -7.87
C GLN A 238 4.92 6.07 -9.07
N ASP A 239 4.06 5.88 -10.06
CA ASP A 239 4.44 5.36 -11.39
C ASP A 239 5.44 4.18 -11.42
N VAL A 240 5.28 3.19 -10.54
CA VAL A 240 6.17 2.01 -10.49
C VAL A 240 5.92 1.17 -11.74
N SER A 241 6.95 1.01 -12.57
CA SER A 241 6.81 0.22 -13.80
C SER A 241 6.85 -1.29 -13.50
N VAL A 242 6.35 -2.10 -14.43
CA VAL A 242 6.45 -3.57 -14.35
C VAL A 242 7.90 -4.03 -14.26
N SER A 243 8.81 -3.40 -15.02
CA SER A 243 10.24 -3.74 -14.99
C SER A 243 10.94 -3.31 -13.69
N GLU A 244 10.45 -2.26 -13.03
CA GLU A 244 10.92 -1.88 -11.69
C GLU A 244 10.45 -2.91 -10.65
N ALA A 245 9.18 -3.29 -10.67
CA ALA A 245 8.60 -4.20 -9.69
C ALA A 245 9.17 -5.64 -9.74
N ASN A 246 9.51 -6.12 -10.94
CA ASN A 246 9.99 -7.49 -11.17
C ASN A 246 11.46 -7.71 -10.76
N SER A 247 12.15 -6.70 -10.23
CA SER A 247 13.54 -6.81 -9.77
C SER A 247 13.70 -6.19 -8.40
N LEU A 248 14.11 -6.99 -7.41
CA LEU A 248 14.33 -6.51 -6.04
C LEU A 248 15.33 -5.35 -5.97
N THR A 249 16.33 -5.39 -6.86
CA THR A 249 17.32 -4.31 -7.02
C THR A 249 16.68 -3.06 -7.59
N ASN A 250 15.79 -3.17 -8.59
CA ASN A 250 15.11 -2.02 -9.18
C ASN A 250 14.05 -1.43 -8.23
N VAL A 251 13.32 -2.24 -7.48
CA VAL A 251 12.47 -1.80 -6.36
C VAL A 251 13.29 -0.93 -5.40
N SER A 252 14.47 -1.41 -4.99
CA SER A 252 15.37 -0.64 -4.12
C SER A 252 15.86 0.66 -4.77
N LYS A 253 16.21 0.63 -6.06
CA LYS A 253 16.65 1.82 -6.82
C LYS A 253 15.53 2.85 -6.94
N ALA A 254 14.30 2.42 -7.24
CA ALA A 254 13.14 3.30 -7.35
C ALA A 254 12.83 3.96 -6.00
N ALA A 255 12.81 3.19 -4.91
CA ALA A 255 12.65 3.74 -3.56
C ALA A 255 13.71 4.79 -3.21
N ARG A 256 15.00 4.53 -3.51
CA ARG A 256 16.07 5.52 -3.26
C ARG A 256 15.98 6.75 -4.16
N LYS A 257 15.67 6.56 -5.45
CA LYS A 257 15.67 7.63 -6.45
C LYS A 257 14.52 8.62 -6.24
N ARG A 258 13.34 8.11 -5.90
CA ARG A 258 12.08 8.88 -5.94
C ARG A 258 11.05 8.47 -4.89
N GLY A 259 11.43 7.62 -3.95
CA GLY A 259 10.57 7.23 -2.84
C GLY A 259 10.53 8.28 -1.73
N LYS A 260 9.40 8.33 -1.03
CA LYS A 260 9.22 9.16 0.16
C LYS A 260 8.75 8.27 1.31
N LEU A 261 9.56 8.17 2.36
CA LEU A 261 9.17 7.46 3.58
C LEU A 261 7.92 8.12 4.15
N PHE A 262 6.85 7.36 4.30
CA PHE A 262 5.54 7.89 4.65
C PHE A 262 5.34 7.96 6.17
N SER A 263 4.18 8.45 6.62
CA SER A 263 3.88 8.71 8.03
C SER A 263 4.04 7.48 8.94
N ALA A 264 4.41 7.69 10.21
CA ALA A 264 4.40 6.65 11.26
C ALA A 264 2.98 6.15 11.60
N TRP A 265 1.96 6.86 11.12
CA TRP A 265 0.55 6.47 11.21
C TRP A 265 0.16 5.40 10.19
N ALA A 266 0.89 5.28 9.08
CA ALA A 266 0.53 4.41 7.98
C ALA A 266 1.32 3.09 8.06
N GLU A 267 0.61 2.05 8.50
CA GLU A 267 1.14 0.70 8.63
C GLU A 267 0.41 -0.21 7.67
N ASP A 268 1.14 -0.71 6.67
CA ASP A 268 0.57 -1.49 5.55
C ASP A 268 0.91 -2.97 5.63
N TYR A 269 1.66 -3.38 6.65
CA TYR A 269 1.97 -4.76 6.91
C TYR A 269 2.10 -5.01 8.42
N PHE A 270 1.69 -6.20 8.84
CA PHE A 270 1.74 -6.64 10.22
C PHE A 270 2.28 -8.07 10.20
N VAL A 271 3.46 -8.30 10.76
CA VAL A 271 4.03 -9.65 10.87
C VAL A 271 3.86 -10.12 12.30
N THR A 272 3.31 -11.31 12.50
CA THR A 272 3.12 -11.90 13.82
C THR A 272 3.66 -13.30 13.92
N THR A 273 4.08 -13.71 15.11
CA THR A 273 4.34 -15.12 15.43
C THR A 273 3.04 -15.93 15.48
N GLU A 274 3.14 -17.25 15.40
CA GLU A 274 2.00 -18.17 15.46
C GLU A 274 1.15 -17.99 16.73
N ASN A 275 1.80 -17.76 17.88
CA ASN A 275 1.15 -17.58 19.17
C ASN A 275 0.46 -16.19 19.35
N TYR A 276 0.43 -15.35 18.32
CA TYR A 276 -0.27 -14.06 18.43
C TYR A 276 -1.79 -14.27 18.55
N PRO A 277 -2.46 -13.62 19.53
CA PRO A 277 -3.83 -13.97 19.92
C PRO A 277 -4.90 -13.40 18.97
N TRP A 278 -4.85 -13.79 17.69
CA TRP A 278 -5.79 -13.33 16.65
C TRP A 278 -7.25 -13.65 16.95
N LYS A 279 -7.51 -14.70 17.75
CA LYS A 279 -8.86 -15.05 18.22
C LYS A 279 -9.51 -13.95 19.07
N ASP A 280 -8.70 -13.15 19.77
CA ASP A 280 -9.16 -12.11 20.70
C ASP A 280 -9.23 -10.73 20.02
N ILE A 281 -8.79 -10.63 18.77
CA ILE A 281 -8.85 -9.40 17.97
C ILE A 281 -10.30 -9.16 17.50
N PRO A 282 -10.87 -7.95 17.64
CA PRO A 282 -12.16 -7.59 17.09
C PRO A 282 -12.24 -7.78 15.58
N GLU A 283 -13.46 -7.82 15.04
CA GLU A 283 -13.73 -8.03 13.62
C GLU A 283 -13.53 -6.77 12.79
N VAL A 284 -12.33 -6.20 12.88
CA VAL A 284 -11.88 -5.13 12.01
C VAL A 284 -11.74 -5.63 10.58
N VAL A 285 -12.16 -4.80 9.63
CA VAL A 285 -12.04 -5.08 8.20
C VAL A 285 -10.86 -4.33 7.60
N ILE A 286 -10.25 -4.92 6.59
CA ILE A 286 -9.11 -4.33 5.89
C ILE A 286 -9.49 -3.10 5.07
N GLY A 287 -8.50 -2.26 4.75
CA GLY A 287 -8.70 -1.10 3.86
C GLY A 287 -9.65 -0.03 4.43
N ARG A 288 -9.93 -0.05 5.73
CA ARG A 288 -10.67 0.97 6.48
C ARG A 288 -9.77 1.50 7.59
N ARG A 289 -9.89 2.77 7.95
CA ARG A 289 -8.95 3.41 8.88
C ARG A 289 -8.98 2.78 10.28
N ALA A 290 -7.98 3.08 11.10
CA ALA A 290 -7.93 2.82 12.55
C ALA A 290 -7.55 1.41 13.01
N TYR A 291 -7.69 0.36 12.21
CA TYR A 291 -7.27 -0.99 12.63
C TYR A 291 -5.75 -1.11 12.75
N ASP A 292 -5.03 -0.43 11.87
CA ASP A 292 -3.57 -0.37 11.79
C ASP A 292 -2.96 0.06 13.13
N ASN A 293 -3.17 1.32 13.53
CA ASN A 293 -2.60 1.81 14.78
C ASN A 293 -3.23 1.14 16.00
N TRP A 294 -4.49 0.69 15.91
CA TRP A 294 -5.10 -0.04 17.02
C TRP A 294 -4.42 -1.38 17.27
N LEU A 295 -3.99 -2.11 16.24
CA LEU A 295 -3.27 -3.39 16.40
C LEU A 295 -1.99 -3.20 17.20
N VAL A 296 -1.18 -2.19 16.86
CA VAL A 296 0.05 -1.87 17.59
C VAL A 296 -0.28 -1.41 19.02
N LEU A 297 -1.25 -0.52 19.19
CA LEU A 297 -1.71 -0.10 20.53
C LEU A 297 -2.12 -1.29 21.39
N ASN A 298 -2.89 -2.22 20.81
CA ASN A 298 -3.39 -3.41 21.49
C ASN A 298 -2.25 -4.35 21.88
N ALA A 299 -1.29 -4.60 20.97
CA ALA A 299 -0.11 -5.40 21.23
C ALA A 299 0.69 -4.83 22.42
N ARG A 300 0.93 -3.52 22.42
CA ARG A 300 1.64 -2.83 23.50
C ARG A 300 0.90 -2.94 24.83
N LYS A 301 -0.42 -2.71 24.84
CA LYS A 301 -1.25 -2.82 26.05
C LYS A 301 -1.27 -4.22 26.66
N HIS A 302 -1.11 -5.26 25.84
CA HIS A 302 -1.04 -6.65 26.29
C HIS A 302 0.40 -7.15 26.48
N ASN A 303 1.39 -6.25 26.55
CA ASN A 303 2.80 -6.57 26.80
C ASN A 303 3.36 -7.57 25.76
N HIS A 304 2.85 -7.54 24.52
CA HIS A 304 3.42 -8.26 23.40
C HIS A 304 4.65 -7.52 22.88
N THR A 305 5.64 -8.25 22.36
CA THR A 305 6.83 -7.66 21.75
C THR A 305 6.43 -6.91 20.49
N THR A 306 6.65 -5.60 20.47
CA THR A 306 6.43 -4.78 19.27
C THR A 306 7.75 -4.32 18.68
N ILE A 307 7.92 -4.50 17.37
CA ILE A 307 9.17 -4.21 16.66
C ILE A 307 8.90 -3.28 15.47
N ASP A 308 9.57 -2.13 15.44
CA ASP A 308 9.61 -1.25 14.29
C ASP A 308 10.74 -1.66 13.33
N ALA A 309 10.36 -2.23 12.19
CA ALA A 309 11.27 -2.69 11.16
C ALA A 309 11.63 -1.62 10.11
N THR A 310 11.17 -0.38 10.27
CA THR A 310 11.29 0.70 9.26
C THR A 310 12.71 0.89 8.73
N LEU A 311 13.74 0.77 9.57
CA LEU A 311 15.11 1.09 9.16
C LEU A 311 15.78 -0.03 8.35
N THR A 312 15.29 -1.26 8.41
CA THR A 312 15.94 -2.40 7.75
C THR A 312 15.06 -3.14 6.78
N LEU A 313 13.74 -2.92 6.80
CA LEU A 313 12.76 -3.55 5.92
C LEU A 313 12.17 -2.51 4.98
N LEU A 314 12.42 -2.64 3.69
CA LEU A 314 11.82 -1.79 2.68
C LEU A 314 10.43 -2.33 2.27
N ALA A 315 9.38 -1.64 2.69
CA ALA A 315 8.02 -1.80 2.17
C ALA A 315 7.72 -0.67 1.18
N LEU A 316 7.87 -0.93 -0.13
CA LEU A 316 7.61 0.04 -1.19
C LEU A 316 6.12 0.02 -1.54
N HIS A 317 5.43 1.13 -1.33
CA HIS A 317 4.02 1.29 -1.70
C HIS A 317 3.88 1.90 -3.10
N GLN A 318 3.19 1.18 -3.98
CA GLN A 318 2.92 1.60 -5.35
C GLN A 318 1.82 2.66 -5.36
N THR A 319 2.20 3.94 -5.34
CA THR A 319 1.23 5.05 -5.31
C THR A 319 0.50 5.17 -6.64
N THR A 320 -0.77 4.77 -6.64
CA THR A 320 -1.68 4.87 -7.80
C THR A 320 -2.45 6.21 -7.82
N LYS A 321 -3.25 6.45 -8.87
CA LYS A 321 -4.11 7.63 -8.99
C LYS A 321 -5.10 7.82 -7.83
N ALA A 322 -5.47 6.74 -7.14
CA ALA A 322 -6.35 6.80 -5.97
C ALA A 322 -5.71 7.54 -4.77
N GLY A 323 -4.38 7.68 -4.77
CA GLY A 323 -3.62 8.39 -3.74
C GLY A 323 -3.35 7.54 -2.50
N ASN A 324 -2.70 8.17 -1.50
CA ASN A 324 -2.17 7.47 -0.32
C ASN A 324 -3.17 7.26 0.81
N HIS A 325 -4.38 7.84 0.70
CA HIS A 325 -5.43 7.82 1.73
C HIS A 325 -6.75 7.24 1.18
N GLU A 326 -6.67 6.33 0.21
CA GLU A 326 -7.85 5.76 -0.47
C GLU A 326 -8.88 5.19 0.53
N GLY A 327 -8.42 4.52 1.58
CA GLY A 327 -9.30 3.97 2.62
C GLY A 327 -10.15 5.00 3.38
N HIS A 328 -9.75 6.27 3.44
CA HIS A 328 -10.54 7.34 4.08
C HIS A 328 -11.73 7.78 3.24
N LYS A 329 -11.68 7.56 1.92
CA LYS A 329 -12.74 7.91 0.97
C LYS A 329 -13.62 6.72 0.60
N ALA A 330 -13.27 5.52 1.09
CA ALA A 330 -14.00 4.31 0.82
C ALA A 330 -15.35 4.27 1.57
N THR A 331 -16.31 3.52 1.04
CA THR A 331 -17.59 3.26 1.71
C THR A 331 -17.36 2.61 3.07
N HIS A 332 -18.08 3.02 4.12
CA HIS A 332 -17.87 2.54 5.49
C HIS A 332 -16.45 2.80 6.04
N SER A 333 -15.78 3.87 5.62
CA SER A 333 -14.45 4.29 6.11
C SER A 333 -14.32 4.25 7.64
N GLU A 334 -15.36 4.67 8.37
CA GLU A 334 -15.38 4.75 9.84
C GLU A 334 -15.79 3.46 10.57
N TYR A 335 -16.07 2.35 9.86
CA TYR A 335 -16.57 1.13 10.50
C TYR A 335 -15.64 0.63 11.63
N ASN A 336 -14.35 0.48 11.34
CA ASN A 336 -13.36 0.03 12.32
C ASN A 336 -13.27 0.99 13.52
N HIS A 337 -13.21 2.30 13.26
CA HIS A 337 -13.16 3.29 14.32
C HIS A 337 -14.40 3.23 15.23
N SER A 338 -15.59 3.07 14.63
CA SER A 338 -16.86 2.97 15.35
C SER A 338 -16.93 1.69 16.19
N LEU A 339 -16.53 0.55 15.62
CA LEU A 339 -16.44 -0.74 16.32
C LEU A 339 -15.52 -0.63 17.54
N LEU A 340 -14.29 -0.15 17.34
CA LEU A 340 -13.28 -0.08 18.37
C LEU A 340 -13.64 0.94 19.46
N SER A 341 -14.19 2.10 19.10
CA SER A 341 -14.62 3.11 20.06
C SER A 341 -15.74 2.60 20.96
N ARG A 342 -16.68 1.81 20.42
CA ARG A 342 -17.72 1.15 21.22
C ARG A 342 -17.16 0.12 22.20
N LEU A 343 -16.16 -0.66 21.78
CA LEU A 343 -15.56 -1.71 22.60
C LEU A 343 -14.62 -1.17 23.69
N TYR A 344 -13.83 -0.14 23.40
CA TYR A 344 -12.73 0.32 24.26
C TYR A 344 -12.87 1.75 24.78
N LYS A 345 -13.94 2.46 24.41
CA LYS A 345 -14.28 3.84 24.80
C LYS A 345 -13.20 4.87 24.38
N ARG A 346 -12.12 5.00 25.16
CA ARG A 346 -11.05 6.00 24.96
C ARG A 346 -9.84 5.33 24.31
N LEU A 347 -9.70 5.53 23.00
CA LEU A 347 -8.58 5.04 22.21
C LEU A 347 -7.59 6.16 21.92
N ASN A 348 -6.34 5.98 22.34
CA ASN A 348 -5.23 6.83 21.95
C ASN A 348 -4.44 6.15 20.83
N TYR A 349 -4.88 6.34 19.59
CA TYR A 349 -4.20 5.77 18.42
C TYR A 349 -2.74 6.23 18.27
N ALA A 350 -2.36 7.40 18.83
CA ALA A 350 -0.98 7.87 18.79
C ALA A 350 -0.01 7.00 19.61
N ALA A 351 -0.52 6.20 20.56
CA ALA A 351 0.28 5.18 21.25
C ALA A 351 0.45 3.89 20.42
N GLY A 352 -0.16 3.81 19.25
CA GLY A 352 -0.06 2.71 18.30
C GLY A 352 0.69 3.07 17.02
N LEU A 353 1.62 4.02 17.07
CA LEU A 353 2.48 4.35 15.92
C LEU A 353 3.69 3.42 15.88
N THR A 354 4.27 3.22 14.70
CA THR A 354 5.53 2.45 14.56
C THR A 354 6.63 2.97 15.48
N SER A 355 6.74 4.29 15.65
CA SER A 355 7.72 4.93 16.53
C SER A 355 7.54 4.62 18.02
N CYS A 356 6.38 4.07 18.41
CA CYS A 356 6.06 3.67 19.77
C CYS A 356 6.36 2.19 20.06
N ALA A 357 6.73 1.40 19.05
CA ALA A 357 7.13 0.00 19.23
C ALA A 357 8.31 -0.12 20.20
N GLU A 358 8.30 -1.14 21.06
CA GLU A 358 9.30 -1.33 22.11
C GLU A 358 10.71 -1.57 21.56
N TYR A 359 10.81 -2.29 20.45
CA TYR A 359 12.06 -2.61 19.78
C TYR A 359 12.10 -1.97 18.39
N LEU A 360 13.30 -1.88 17.83
CA LEU A 360 13.51 -1.54 16.43
C LEU A 360 14.59 -2.44 15.84
N THR A 361 14.55 -2.63 14.52
CA THR A 361 15.67 -3.22 13.79
C THR A 361 16.51 -2.10 13.18
N ARG A 362 17.84 -2.23 13.22
CA ARG A 362 18.77 -1.30 12.55
C ARG A 362 19.99 -2.02 12.01
N TYR A 363 20.69 -1.37 11.09
CA TYR A 363 22.01 -1.82 10.65
C TYR A 363 23.08 -1.40 11.67
N ASP A 364 23.98 -2.31 12.00
CA ASP A 364 25.23 -1.99 12.69
C ASP A 364 26.29 -1.47 11.69
N ASN A 365 27.47 -1.09 12.19
CA ASN A 365 28.56 -0.56 11.38
C ASN A 365 29.08 -1.56 10.32
N ALA A 366 28.84 -2.85 10.53
CA ALA A 366 29.20 -3.92 9.59
C ALA A 366 28.02 -4.29 8.66
N MET A 367 26.97 -3.47 8.61
CA MET A 367 25.76 -3.67 7.80
C MET A 367 24.97 -4.94 8.16
N ASN A 368 25.15 -5.48 9.37
CA ASN A 368 24.30 -6.55 9.88
C ASN A 368 23.06 -5.95 10.53
N ILE A 369 21.94 -6.65 10.43
CA ILE A 369 20.70 -6.24 11.10
C ILE A 369 20.74 -6.70 12.56
N LYS A 370 20.52 -5.77 13.49
CA LYS A 370 20.36 -6.02 14.92
C LYS A 370 18.99 -5.57 15.38
N VAL A 371 18.46 -6.24 16.40
CA VAL A 371 17.27 -5.81 17.14
C VAL A 371 17.72 -5.11 18.41
N GLU A 372 17.14 -3.95 18.68
CA GLU A 372 17.46 -3.16 19.86
C GLU A 372 16.21 -2.64 20.54
N ARG A 373 16.25 -2.58 21.87
CA ARG A 373 15.19 -2.00 22.68
C ARG A 373 15.28 -0.46 22.62
N ARG A 374 14.17 0.22 22.44
CA ARG A 374 14.11 1.68 22.52
C ARG A 374 14.32 2.13 23.96
N ILE A 375 15.10 3.19 24.14
CA ILE A 375 15.34 3.84 25.44
C ILE A 375 14.09 4.57 25.95
N LYS A 376 13.28 5.11 25.03
CA LYS A 376 11.99 5.75 25.31
C LYS A 376 10.97 5.25 24.31
N THR A 377 9.86 4.75 24.82
CA THR A 377 8.65 4.52 24.04
C THR A 377 7.64 5.61 24.36
N CYS A 378 6.61 5.70 23.52
CA CYS A 378 5.32 6.23 23.94
C CYS A 378 4.68 5.22 24.94
#